data_AF-A0A0N1ETY0-F1
#
_entry.id   AF-A0A0N1ETY0-F1
#
_cell.length_a   1.000
_cell.length_b   1.000
_cell.length_c   1.000
_cell.angle_alpha   90.00
_cell.angle_beta   90.00
_cell.angle_gamma   90.00
#
_symmetry.space_group_name_H-M   'P 1'
#
loop_
_entity.id
_entity.type
_entity.pdbx_description
1 polymer ?
#
loop_
_entity_poly.entity_id
_entity_poly.type
_entity_poly.pdbx_seq_one_letter_code
_entity_poly.pdbx_strand_id
1 'polypeptide(L)'
;MAFRADLLRKKLKDENRTQKFLAGELKTTQRTVSRWLSGANAPKGKDLERIANVLNCDAREFDPSHADEGAGILVSARVSVASHNAYEVMGHRYGVSQKAIVELAPILFSIVAARALNIPGEDLLLHDEATRRGLTSPLLGDNYQDQSGFEMDRRAASNGLCFGLKAGNPLEENPRNLFVEAMHRLTFGLADTVNLDGLVTTEAGEVPTASGSVVDVDVLRSMTGDSPELMQALASGQLRLSKCMDEFRAGGSDKVESLAAILQRHLEADTAVHRTALEARREASLGKLAAWHAAYAQDYPEMSAEYDELMQAYCHEAGWCPDWFTDDQKDELWADPFGERRFIDEDILPSFLLVRTSSALTMPQITSIKNRIRKIEAHRSTSKAAFEEAGE
;
A
#
# COMPACT_ATOMS: atom_id res chain seq x y z
N MET A 1 -14.08 -22.71 -7.23
CA MET A 1 -14.73 -23.65 -8.16
C MET A 1 -15.51 -24.68 -7.36
N ALA A 2 -16.67 -25.12 -7.85
CA ALA A 2 -17.59 -25.99 -7.12
C ALA A 2 -17.32 -27.49 -7.39
N PHE A 3 -17.79 -28.34 -6.47
CA PHE A 3 -17.85 -29.80 -6.59
C PHE A 3 -18.39 -30.29 -7.94
N ARG A 4 -17.70 -31.28 -8.53
CA ARG A 4 -17.98 -31.83 -9.87
C ARG A 4 -18.78 -33.13 -9.79
N ALA A 5 -20.11 -33.00 -9.78
CA ALA A 5 -21.04 -34.13 -9.65
C ALA A 5 -21.00 -35.12 -10.84
N ASP A 6 -20.62 -34.65 -12.02
CA ASP A 6 -20.35 -35.44 -13.21
C ASP A 6 -19.17 -36.40 -13.03
N LEU A 7 -18.07 -35.95 -12.39
CA LEU A 7 -16.91 -36.78 -12.09
C LEU A 7 -17.25 -37.88 -11.08
N LEU A 8 -18.03 -37.57 -10.04
CA LEU A 8 -18.52 -38.58 -9.09
C LEU A 8 -19.40 -39.63 -9.79
N ARG A 9 -20.32 -39.21 -10.67
CA ARG A 9 -21.16 -40.14 -11.45
C ARG A 9 -20.33 -41.04 -12.35
N LYS A 10 -19.33 -40.47 -13.03
CA LYS A 10 -18.42 -41.21 -13.90
C LYS A 10 -17.64 -42.26 -13.11
N LYS A 11 -17.04 -41.88 -11.98
CA LYS A 11 -16.26 -42.79 -11.13
C LYS A 11 -17.09 -43.96 -10.59
N LEU A 12 -18.32 -43.68 -10.13
CA LEU A 12 -19.25 -44.75 -9.68
C LEU A 12 -19.56 -45.75 -10.79
N LYS A 13 -19.74 -45.25 -12.02
CA LYS A 13 -19.97 -46.10 -13.20
C LYS A 13 -18.74 -46.94 -13.54
N ASP A 14 -17.56 -46.32 -13.54
CA ASP A 14 -16.30 -46.98 -13.88
C ASP A 14 -15.94 -48.09 -12.87
N GLU A 15 -16.32 -47.92 -11.60
CA GLU A 15 -16.12 -48.93 -10.55
C GLU A 15 -17.29 -49.93 -10.38
N ASN A 16 -18.32 -49.87 -11.24
CA ASN A 16 -19.55 -50.66 -11.13
C ASN A 16 -20.25 -50.55 -9.75
N ARG A 17 -20.18 -49.38 -9.13
CA ARG A 17 -20.79 -49.09 -7.82
C ARG A 17 -22.10 -48.32 -7.99
N THR A 18 -23.07 -48.61 -7.13
CA THR A 18 -24.40 -47.98 -7.20
C THR A 18 -24.56 -46.88 -6.14
N GLN A 19 -25.57 -45.99 -6.30
CA GLN A 19 -25.91 -45.04 -5.25
C GLN A 19 -26.24 -45.73 -3.91
N LYS A 20 -26.83 -46.93 -3.98
CA LYS A 20 -27.19 -47.74 -2.81
C LYS A 20 -25.94 -48.24 -2.09
N PHE A 21 -24.93 -48.65 -2.84
CA PHE A 21 -23.63 -49.01 -2.30
C PHE A 21 -23.00 -47.83 -1.56
N LEU A 22 -22.90 -46.67 -2.23
CA LEU A 22 -22.28 -45.48 -1.64
C LEU A 22 -23.03 -44.99 -0.40
N ALA A 23 -24.38 -45.03 -0.41
CA ALA A 23 -25.20 -44.70 0.75
C ALA A 23 -24.96 -45.64 1.94
N GLY A 24 -24.76 -46.94 1.67
CA GLY A 24 -24.48 -47.96 2.68
C GLY A 24 -23.13 -47.75 3.36
N GLU A 25 -22.06 -47.59 2.56
CA GLU A 25 -20.70 -47.37 3.08
C GLU A 25 -20.58 -46.07 3.88
N LEU A 26 -21.23 -45.02 3.40
CA LEU A 26 -21.17 -43.69 4.02
C LEU A 26 -22.16 -43.51 5.18
N LYS A 27 -22.99 -44.53 5.50
CA LYS A 27 -24.05 -44.47 6.52
C LYS A 27 -24.98 -43.26 6.36
N THR A 28 -25.38 -42.96 5.13
CA THR A 28 -26.25 -41.85 4.75
C THR A 28 -27.43 -42.34 3.89
N THR A 29 -28.38 -41.47 3.58
CA THR A 29 -29.56 -41.85 2.80
C THR A 29 -29.27 -41.83 1.30
N GLN A 30 -29.91 -42.73 0.54
CA GLN A 30 -29.84 -42.69 -0.93
C GLN A 30 -30.32 -41.36 -1.51
N ARG A 31 -31.26 -40.67 -0.82
CA ARG A 31 -31.73 -39.33 -1.20
C ARG A 31 -30.61 -38.30 -1.11
N THR A 32 -29.76 -38.37 -0.09
CA THR A 32 -28.59 -37.49 0.06
C THR A 32 -27.59 -37.72 -1.05
N VAL A 33 -27.24 -38.99 -1.32
CA VAL A 33 -26.32 -39.35 -2.42
C VAL A 33 -26.88 -38.92 -3.78
N SER A 34 -28.19 -39.10 -4.02
CA SER A 34 -28.87 -38.65 -5.24
C SER A 34 -28.75 -37.14 -5.44
N ARG A 35 -28.87 -36.34 -4.37
CA ARG A 35 -28.66 -34.88 -4.41
C ARG A 35 -27.23 -34.48 -4.74
N TRP A 36 -26.24 -35.25 -4.27
CA TRP A 36 -24.83 -35.04 -4.64
C TRP A 36 -24.61 -35.34 -6.12
N LEU A 37 -25.12 -36.47 -6.62
CA LEU A 37 -24.98 -36.88 -8.02
C LEU A 37 -25.72 -35.97 -9.00
N SER A 38 -26.80 -35.32 -8.58
CA SER A 38 -27.53 -34.34 -9.39
C SER A 38 -26.91 -32.95 -9.36
N GLY A 39 -25.92 -32.70 -8.48
CA GLY A 39 -25.32 -31.38 -8.29
C GLY A 39 -26.21 -30.38 -7.52
N ALA A 40 -27.36 -30.81 -7.02
CA ALA A 40 -28.30 -29.93 -6.30
C ALA A 40 -27.79 -29.53 -4.91
N ASN A 41 -26.93 -30.36 -4.30
CA ASN A 41 -26.24 -30.04 -3.06
C ASN A 41 -24.87 -30.69 -3.11
N ALA A 42 -23.79 -29.99 -2.79
CA ALA A 42 -22.47 -30.58 -2.73
C ALA A 42 -22.28 -31.35 -1.40
N PRO A 43 -21.54 -32.47 -1.39
CA PRO A 43 -21.08 -33.07 -0.14
C PRO A 43 -20.19 -32.08 0.63
N LYS A 44 -20.27 -32.10 1.96
CA LYS A 44 -19.36 -31.32 2.82
C LYS A 44 -17.97 -31.98 2.83
N GLY A 45 -16.92 -31.25 3.21
CA GLY A 45 -15.53 -31.77 3.21
C GLY A 45 -15.37 -33.16 3.82
N LYS A 46 -15.94 -33.37 5.02
CA LYS A 46 -15.96 -34.68 5.70
C LYS A 46 -16.63 -35.80 4.91
N ASP A 47 -17.73 -35.49 4.22
CA ASP A 47 -18.42 -36.48 3.39
C ASP A 47 -17.67 -36.72 2.07
N LEU A 48 -16.97 -35.70 1.56
CA LEU A 48 -16.14 -35.80 0.37
C LEU A 48 -14.92 -36.70 0.59
N GLU A 49 -14.24 -36.56 1.74
CA GLU A 49 -13.12 -37.44 2.14
C GLU A 49 -13.58 -38.89 2.26
N ARG A 50 -14.75 -39.11 2.85
CA ARG A 50 -15.33 -40.45 2.94
C ARG A 50 -15.70 -41.02 1.58
N ILE A 51 -16.27 -40.20 0.67
CA ILE A 51 -16.55 -40.62 -0.71
C ILE A 51 -15.23 -41.01 -1.39
N ALA A 52 -14.20 -40.19 -1.27
CA ALA A 52 -12.89 -40.42 -1.86
C ALA A 52 -12.24 -41.70 -1.32
N ASN A 53 -12.29 -41.92 -0.01
CA ASN A 53 -11.82 -43.14 0.65
C ASN A 53 -12.58 -44.40 0.18
N VAL A 54 -13.91 -44.33 0.07
CA VAL A 54 -14.73 -45.47 -0.40
C VAL A 54 -14.41 -45.81 -1.86
N LEU A 55 -14.14 -44.79 -2.68
CA LEU A 55 -13.82 -44.92 -4.11
C LEU A 55 -12.30 -45.00 -4.36
N ASN A 56 -11.48 -45.12 -3.32
CA ASN A 56 -10.01 -45.22 -3.40
C ASN A 56 -9.38 -44.20 -4.36
N CYS A 57 -9.75 -42.93 -4.21
CA CYS A 57 -9.31 -41.82 -5.04
C CYS A 57 -9.08 -40.58 -4.17
N ASP A 58 -8.52 -39.52 -4.76
CA ASP A 58 -8.31 -38.25 -4.07
C ASP A 58 -9.60 -37.41 -4.07
N ALA A 59 -9.97 -36.82 -2.93
CA ALA A 59 -11.14 -35.94 -2.82
C ALA A 59 -11.03 -34.72 -3.77
N ARG A 60 -9.80 -34.31 -4.12
CA ARG A 60 -9.50 -33.27 -5.10
C ARG A 60 -9.93 -33.63 -6.53
N GLU A 61 -10.10 -34.93 -6.84
CA GLU A 61 -10.66 -35.36 -8.12
C GLU A 61 -12.11 -34.90 -8.27
N PHE A 62 -12.85 -34.76 -7.18
CA PHE A 62 -14.25 -34.33 -7.18
C PHE A 62 -14.41 -32.85 -6.83
N ASP A 63 -13.54 -32.31 -5.98
CA ASP A 63 -13.47 -30.88 -5.67
C ASP A 63 -12.00 -30.44 -5.59
N PRO A 64 -11.45 -29.83 -6.67
CA PRO A 64 -10.06 -29.38 -6.68
C PRO A 64 -9.70 -28.37 -5.59
N SER A 65 -10.69 -27.77 -4.92
CA SER A 65 -10.48 -26.84 -3.80
C SER A 65 -10.45 -27.52 -2.43
N HIS A 66 -10.64 -28.83 -2.37
CA HIS A 66 -10.55 -29.63 -1.14
C HIS A 66 -9.11 -29.65 -0.60
N ALA A 67 -8.94 -29.38 0.69
CA ALA A 67 -7.64 -29.53 1.38
C ALA A 67 -7.71 -30.81 2.24
N ASP A 68 -6.65 -31.62 2.21
CA ASP A 68 -6.59 -32.90 2.92
C ASP A 68 -6.77 -32.73 4.44
N GLU A 69 -7.39 -33.74 5.03
CA GLU A 69 -8.02 -33.81 6.34
C GLU A 69 -7.13 -33.30 7.51
N GLY A 70 -7.30 -32.03 7.82
CA GLY A 70 -7.32 -31.46 9.16
C GLY A 70 -8.48 -30.47 9.22
N ALA A 71 -9.00 -30.13 10.41
CA ALA A 71 -9.83 -28.93 10.53
C ALA A 71 -8.98 -27.78 9.99
N GLY A 72 -9.27 -27.30 8.78
CA GLY A 72 -8.45 -26.30 8.11
C GLY A 72 -8.08 -25.19 9.08
N ILE A 73 -6.79 -24.85 9.13
CA ILE A 73 -6.32 -23.84 10.08
C ILE A 73 -6.91 -22.50 9.64
N LEU A 74 -7.73 -21.89 10.50
CA LEU A 74 -8.27 -20.56 10.24
C LEU A 74 -7.11 -19.56 10.31
N VAL A 75 -6.64 -19.14 9.14
CA VAL A 75 -5.76 -17.98 9.01
C VAL A 75 -6.65 -16.78 8.71
N SER A 76 -6.89 -15.95 9.72
CA SER A 76 -7.64 -14.70 9.56
C SER A 76 -6.74 -13.51 9.83
N ALA A 77 -6.77 -12.55 8.91
CA ALA A 77 -6.10 -11.27 9.05
C ALA A 77 -7.03 -10.18 8.52
N ARG A 78 -6.99 -9.00 9.14
CA ARG A 78 -7.57 -7.80 8.53
C ARG A 78 -6.59 -7.33 7.47
N VAL A 79 -7.05 -7.28 6.22
CA VAL A 79 -6.27 -6.79 5.08
C VAL A 79 -6.80 -5.44 4.63
N SER A 80 -5.95 -4.68 3.94
CA SER A 80 -6.34 -3.40 3.33
C SER A 80 -7.36 -3.62 2.21
N VAL A 81 -8.10 -2.56 1.86
CA VAL A 81 -8.99 -2.57 0.69
C VAL A 81 -8.19 -2.78 -0.60
N ALA A 82 -6.99 -2.20 -0.72
CA ALA A 82 -6.07 -2.44 -1.83
C ALA A 82 -5.75 -3.93 -2.02
N SER A 83 -5.36 -4.62 -0.94
CA SER A 83 -5.10 -6.07 -0.98
C SER A 83 -6.36 -6.87 -1.35
N HIS A 84 -7.52 -6.46 -0.83
CA HIS A 84 -8.80 -7.10 -1.20
C HIS A 84 -9.10 -6.92 -2.68
N ASN A 85 -8.90 -5.72 -3.24
CA ASN A 85 -9.09 -5.46 -4.67
C ASN A 85 -8.13 -6.30 -5.52
N ALA A 86 -6.87 -6.41 -5.12
CA ALA A 86 -5.89 -7.26 -5.79
C ALA A 86 -6.34 -8.74 -5.83
N TYR A 87 -6.92 -9.27 -4.74
CA TYR A 87 -7.50 -10.61 -4.76
C TYR A 87 -8.64 -10.78 -5.75
N GLU A 88 -9.55 -9.80 -5.83
CA GLU A 88 -10.66 -9.83 -6.80
C GLU A 88 -10.16 -9.78 -8.25
N VAL A 89 -9.19 -8.90 -8.54
CA VAL A 89 -8.56 -8.78 -9.87
C VAL A 89 -7.86 -10.08 -10.26
N MET A 90 -7.04 -10.66 -9.37
CA MET A 90 -6.39 -11.94 -9.62
C MET A 90 -7.39 -13.08 -9.80
N GLY A 91 -8.48 -13.09 -9.03
CA GLY A 91 -9.56 -14.06 -9.17
C GLY A 91 -10.25 -13.97 -10.53
N HIS A 92 -10.46 -12.75 -11.04
CA HIS A 92 -11.01 -12.52 -12.38
C HIS A 92 -10.04 -12.93 -13.49
N ARG A 93 -8.76 -12.57 -13.39
CA ARG A 93 -7.76 -12.84 -14.42
C ARG A 93 -7.36 -14.32 -14.51
N TYR A 94 -7.00 -14.90 -13.36
CA TYR A 94 -6.34 -16.20 -13.29
C TYR A 94 -7.27 -17.32 -12.79
N GLY A 95 -8.53 -17.01 -12.44
CA GLY A 95 -9.49 -18.00 -11.93
C GLY A 95 -9.11 -18.58 -10.57
N VAL A 96 -8.22 -17.91 -9.84
CA VAL A 96 -7.71 -18.36 -8.53
C VAL A 96 -8.61 -17.90 -7.40
N SER A 97 -8.74 -18.72 -6.36
CA SER A 97 -9.46 -18.33 -5.15
C SER A 97 -8.54 -17.63 -4.15
N GLN A 98 -9.11 -16.82 -3.25
CA GLN A 98 -8.37 -16.24 -2.13
C GLN A 98 -7.63 -17.31 -1.31
N LYS A 99 -8.27 -18.47 -1.09
CA LYS A 99 -7.64 -19.63 -0.44
C LYS A 99 -6.37 -20.07 -1.17
N ALA A 100 -6.41 -20.25 -2.48
CA ALA A 100 -5.25 -20.69 -3.27
C ALA A 100 -4.12 -19.65 -3.20
N ILE A 101 -4.45 -18.36 -3.25
CA ILE A 101 -3.45 -17.29 -3.10
C ILE A 101 -2.80 -17.34 -1.71
N VAL A 102 -3.60 -17.50 -0.65
CA VAL A 102 -3.10 -17.62 0.73
C VAL A 102 -2.25 -18.88 0.94
N GLU A 103 -2.61 -20.01 0.32
CA GLU A 103 -1.81 -21.24 0.37
C GLU A 103 -0.47 -21.11 -0.37
N LEU A 104 -0.43 -20.34 -1.46
CA LEU A 104 0.80 -20.08 -2.22
C LEU A 104 1.65 -18.95 -1.62
N ALA A 105 1.06 -18.05 -0.82
CA ALA A 105 1.72 -16.87 -0.29
C ALA A 105 3.03 -17.18 0.46
N PRO A 106 3.15 -18.21 1.32
CA PRO A 106 4.43 -18.52 1.99
C PRO A 106 5.54 -18.91 1.01
N ILE A 107 5.19 -19.61 -0.07
CA ILE A 107 6.15 -20.05 -1.10
C ILE A 107 6.62 -18.83 -1.91
N LEU A 108 5.67 -18.01 -2.38
CA LEU A 108 5.98 -16.78 -3.12
C LEU A 108 6.79 -15.81 -2.27
N PHE A 109 6.41 -15.63 -1.00
CA PHE A 109 7.14 -14.80 -0.05
C PHE A 109 8.58 -15.30 0.14
N SER A 110 8.77 -16.61 0.34
CA SER A 110 10.11 -17.20 0.51
C SER A 110 10.99 -16.99 -0.72
N ILE A 111 10.44 -17.09 -1.93
CA ILE A 111 11.16 -16.82 -3.19
C ILE A 111 11.61 -15.36 -3.25
N VAL A 112 10.70 -14.41 -2.99
CA VAL A 112 11.03 -12.97 -3.03
C VAL A 112 12.00 -12.62 -1.91
N ALA A 113 11.82 -13.14 -0.69
CA ALA A 113 12.73 -12.92 0.42
C ALA A 113 14.13 -13.48 0.14
N ALA A 114 14.25 -14.67 -0.45
CA ALA A 114 15.53 -15.23 -0.86
C ALA A 114 16.20 -14.38 -1.94
N ARG A 115 15.43 -13.84 -2.90
CA ARG A 115 15.93 -12.89 -3.89
C ARG A 115 16.44 -11.61 -3.23
N ALA A 116 15.65 -11.06 -2.29
CA ALA A 116 15.97 -9.85 -1.55
C ALA A 116 17.30 -9.94 -0.81
N LEU A 117 17.53 -11.05 -0.09
CA LEU A 117 18.76 -11.28 0.65
C LEU A 117 19.99 -11.45 -0.25
N ASN A 118 19.82 -11.80 -1.53
CA ASN A 118 20.91 -11.94 -2.48
C ASN A 118 21.27 -10.63 -3.21
N ILE A 119 20.42 -9.60 -3.16
CA ILE A 119 20.62 -8.32 -3.87
C ILE A 119 22.01 -7.72 -3.64
N PRO A 120 22.52 -7.58 -2.39
CA PRO A 120 23.82 -6.93 -2.19
C PRO A 120 24.97 -7.71 -2.84
N GLY A 121 24.85 -9.05 -2.89
CA GLY A 121 25.82 -9.91 -3.58
C GLY A 121 25.71 -9.80 -5.10
N GLU A 122 24.51 -9.76 -5.65
CA GLU A 122 24.27 -9.54 -7.09
C GLU A 122 24.80 -8.18 -7.54
N ASP A 123 24.57 -7.13 -6.73
CA ASP A 123 25.02 -5.77 -7.00
C ASP A 123 26.55 -5.68 -7.05
N LEU A 124 27.23 -6.34 -6.10
CA LEU A 124 28.69 -6.42 -6.08
C LEU A 124 29.24 -7.12 -7.34
N LEU A 125 28.66 -8.26 -7.72
CA LEU A 125 29.07 -9.00 -8.92
C LEU A 125 28.85 -8.20 -10.20
N LEU A 126 27.73 -7.47 -10.30
CA LEU A 126 27.43 -6.59 -11.43
C LEU A 126 28.42 -5.42 -11.50
N HIS A 127 28.75 -4.82 -10.36
CA HIS A 127 29.73 -3.74 -10.26
C HIS A 127 31.13 -4.20 -10.71
N ASP A 128 31.57 -5.36 -10.23
CA ASP A 128 32.87 -5.94 -10.58
C ASP A 128 32.95 -6.29 -12.08
N GLU A 129 31.86 -6.78 -12.67
CA GLU A 129 31.79 -7.05 -14.12
C GLU A 129 31.80 -5.75 -14.95
N ALA A 130 31.04 -4.72 -14.55
CA ALA A 130 31.04 -3.43 -15.21
C ALA A 130 32.43 -2.78 -15.20
N THR A 131 33.07 -2.77 -14.03
CA THR A 131 34.43 -2.25 -13.84
C THR A 131 35.44 -2.99 -14.71
N ARG A 132 35.38 -4.33 -14.75
CA ARG A 132 36.24 -5.13 -15.65
C ARG A 132 36.07 -4.80 -17.12
N ARG A 133 34.87 -4.35 -17.53
CA ARG A 133 34.57 -3.94 -18.91
C ARG A 133 34.84 -2.45 -19.18
N GLY A 134 35.34 -1.70 -18.19
CA GLY A 134 35.54 -0.26 -18.31
C GLY A 134 34.23 0.52 -18.45
N LEU A 135 33.12 -0.06 -17.98
CA LEU A 135 31.80 0.56 -18.00
C LEU A 135 31.48 1.13 -16.61
N THR A 136 30.69 2.21 -16.59
CA THR A 136 30.06 2.67 -15.36
C THR A 136 29.01 1.65 -14.92
N SER A 137 28.93 1.40 -13.61
CA SER A 137 27.98 0.44 -13.03
C SER A 137 26.53 0.76 -13.45
N PRO A 138 25.76 -0.20 -13.97
CA PRO A 138 24.38 0.02 -14.45
C PRO A 138 23.32 -0.07 -13.33
N LEU A 139 23.72 -0.08 -12.05
CA LEU A 139 22.79 -0.26 -10.94
C LEU A 139 21.74 0.87 -10.90
N LEU A 140 20.47 0.47 -10.80
CA LEU A 140 19.28 1.35 -10.75
C LEU A 140 19.10 2.08 -9.40
N GLY A 141 20.16 2.23 -8.60
CA GLY A 141 20.10 2.89 -7.32
C GLY A 141 21.43 3.50 -6.93
N ASP A 142 21.38 4.75 -6.48
CA ASP A 142 22.52 5.53 -5.95
C ASP A 142 23.20 4.88 -4.74
N ASN A 143 22.64 3.80 -4.18
CA ASN A 143 23.09 3.23 -2.92
C ASN A 143 24.50 2.61 -2.98
N TYR A 144 25.02 2.21 -4.14
CA TYR A 144 26.44 1.78 -4.22
C TYR A 144 27.42 2.97 -4.11
N GLN A 145 26.95 4.18 -4.42
CA GLN A 145 27.71 5.41 -4.21
C GLN A 145 27.64 5.86 -2.73
N ASP A 146 26.54 5.52 -2.04
CA ASP A 146 26.42 5.59 -0.58
C ASP A 146 27.00 4.32 0.08
N GLN A 147 28.31 4.31 0.31
CA GLN A 147 28.99 3.20 0.99
C GLN A 147 28.34 2.80 2.33
N SER A 148 27.73 3.76 3.03
CA SER A 148 27.06 3.51 4.31
C SER A 148 25.78 2.70 4.11
N GLY A 149 24.91 3.17 3.21
CA GLY A 149 23.67 2.47 2.87
C GLY A 149 23.90 1.08 2.26
N PHE A 150 24.93 0.89 1.43
CA PHE A 150 25.27 -0.43 0.89
C PHE A 150 25.77 -1.41 1.97
N GLU A 151 26.57 -0.96 2.92
CA GLU A 151 27.02 -1.83 4.01
C GLU A 151 25.85 -2.21 4.95
N MET A 152 24.89 -1.30 5.14
CA MET A 152 23.64 -1.62 5.83
C MET A 152 22.84 -2.71 5.10
N ASP A 153 22.72 -2.64 3.78
CA ASP A 153 22.07 -3.67 2.98
C ASP A 153 22.76 -5.04 3.14
N ARG A 154 24.10 -5.07 3.09
CA ARG A 154 24.89 -6.29 3.31
C ARG A 154 24.66 -6.89 4.69
N ARG A 155 24.64 -6.05 5.72
CA ARG A 155 24.36 -6.45 7.10
C ARG A 155 22.93 -6.96 7.27
N ALA A 156 21.96 -6.35 6.61
CA ALA A 156 20.57 -6.82 6.59
C ALA A 156 20.50 -8.22 5.98
N ALA A 157 21.13 -8.42 4.82
CA ALA A 157 21.21 -9.70 4.13
C ALA A 157 21.86 -10.80 4.97
N SER A 158 23.01 -10.53 5.60
CA SER A 158 23.71 -11.50 6.44
C SER A 158 22.90 -11.93 7.67
N ASN A 159 22.02 -11.05 8.16
CA ASN A 159 21.15 -11.31 9.30
C ASN A 159 19.78 -11.89 8.91
N GLY A 160 19.52 -12.16 7.63
CA GLY A 160 18.23 -12.67 7.15
C GLY A 160 17.09 -11.65 7.18
N LEU A 161 17.40 -10.35 7.28
CA LEU A 161 16.42 -9.27 7.36
C LEU A 161 16.04 -8.81 5.94
N CYS A 162 15.09 -9.53 5.32
CA CYS A 162 14.73 -9.31 3.91
C CYS A 162 14.07 -7.95 3.61
N PHE A 163 13.59 -7.21 4.62
CA PHE A 163 13.06 -5.85 4.45
C PHE A 163 14.12 -4.76 4.59
N GLY A 164 15.38 -5.10 4.90
CA GLY A 164 16.45 -4.12 5.13
C GLY A 164 16.60 -3.70 6.61
N LEU A 165 17.41 -2.67 6.84
CA LEU A 165 17.64 -2.07 8.15
C LEU A 165 17.28 -0.58 8.11
N LYS A 166 16.52 -0.12 9.10
CA LYS A 166 16.16 1.30 9.22
C LYS A 166 17.41 2.14 9.46
N ALA A 167 17.53 3.25 8.74
CA ALA A 167 18.59 4.24 8.93
C ALA A 167 18.51 4.84 10.35
N GLY A 168 19.67 4.98 11.00
CA GLY A 168 19.78 5.78 12.21
C GLY A 168 19.75 7.28 11.90
N ASN A 169 20.33 7.67 10.76
CA ASN A 169 20.29 9.02 10.23
C ASN A 169 19.99 9.01 8.72
N PRO A 170 18.73 9.24 8.30
CA PRO A 170 18.32 9.20 6.88
C PRO A 170 19.04 10.18 5.95
N LEU A 171 19.73 11.20 6.50
CA LEU A 171 20.52 12.16 5.71
C LEU A 171 21.92 11.65 5.36
N GLU A 172 22.39 10.63 6.06
CA GLU A 172 23.73 10.05 5.92
C GLU A 172 23.70 8.59 5.49
N GLU A 173 22.59 7.90 5.73
CA GLU A 173 22.39 6.49 5.45
C GLU A 173 21.12 6.34 4.62
N ASN A 174 21.25 5.84 3.39
CA ASN A 174 20.12 5.56 2.51
C ASN A 174 19.95 4.05 2.22
N PRO A 175 19.70 3.21 3.24
CA PRO A 175 19.50 1.78 3.05
C PRO A 175 18.23 1.49 2.25
N ARG A 176 18.23 0.40 1.50
CA ARG A 176 17.08 -0.01 0.68
C ARG A 176 16.18 -0.98 1.43
N ASN A 177 14.90 -0.92 1.09
CA ASN A 177 14.01 -2.03 1.39
C ASN A 177 14.27 -3.17 0.39
N LEU A 178 15.07 -4.16 0.81
CA LEU A 178 15.53 -5.23 -0.09
C LEU A 178 14.38 -6.05 -0.68
N PHE A 179 13.26 -6.19 0.03
CA PHE A 179 12.09 -6.91 -0.46
C PHE A 179 11.41 -6.14 -1.59
N VAL A 180 11.24 -4.83 -1.44
CA VAL A 180 10.69 -3.94 -2.47
C VAL A 180 11.60 -3.91 -3.70
N GLU A 181 12.92 -3.79 -3.51
CA GLU A 181 13.89 -3.86 -4.60
C GLU A 181 13.82 -5.21 -5.33
N ALA A 182 13.68 -6.33 -4.62
CA ALA A 182 13.48 -7.65 -5.23
C ALA A 182 12.19 -7.70 -6.06
N MET A 183 11.09 -7.11 -5.56
CA MET A 183 9.85 -7.01 -6.32
C MET A 183 10.04 -6.21 -7.62
N HIS A 184 10.66 -5.02 -7.56
CA HIS A 184 10.93 -4.22 -8.76
C HIS A 184 11.82 -4.96 -9.77
N ARG A 185 12.85 -5.68 -9.30
CA ARG A 185 13.69 -6.49 -10.20
C ARG A 185 12.93 -7.64 -10.85
N LEU A 186 11.99 -8.27 -10.13
CA LEU A 186 11.16 -9.35 -10.65
C LEU A 186 10.10 -8.85 -11.64
N THR A 187 9.61 -7.61 -11.47
CA THR A 187 8.65 -6.99 -12.39
C THR A 187 9.31 -6.19 -13.51
N PHE A 188 10.65 -6.09 -13.53
CA PHE A 188 11.37 -5.41 -14.59
C PHE A 188 11.06 -6.05 -15.95
N GLY A 189 10.58 -5.25 -16.90
CA GLY A 189 10.13 -5.72 -18.21
C GLY A 189 8.70 -6.31 -18.23
N LEU A 190 8.00 -6.29 -17.09
CA LEU A 190 6.59 -6.70 -16.95
C LEU A 190 5.67 -5.52 -16.61
N ALA A 191 6.16 -4.28 -16.70
CA ALA A 191 5.43 -3.07 -16.30
C ALA A 191 4.05 -2.91 -17.00
N ASP A 192 3.93 -3.42 -18.23
CA ASP A 192 2.67 -3.44 -18.98
C ASP A 192 1.64 -4.43 -18.42
N THR A 193 2.07 -5.37 -17.57
CA THR A 193 1.20 -6.37 -16.92
C THR A 193 1.03 -6.08 -15.44
N VAL A 194 2.14 -5.89 -14.71
CA VAL A 194 2.18 -5.63 -13.28
C VAL A 194 2.95 -4.34 -13.07
N ASN A 195 2.27 -3.32 -12.54
CA ASN A 195 2.88 -2.02 -12.29
C ASN A 195 3.00 -1.80 -10.77
N LEU A 196 4.25 -1.59 -10.32
CA LEU A 196 4.59 -1.31 -8.92
C LEU A 196 5.08 0.13 -8.71
N ASP A 197 5.02 1.00 -9.72
CA ASP A 197 5.50 2.39 -9.63
C ASP A 197 4.68 3.20 -8.61
N GLY A 198 3.39 2.87 -8.49
CA GLY A 198 2.50 3.46 -7.48
C GLY A 198 2.57 2.78 -6.11
N LEU A 199 3.32 1.68 -5.96
CA LEU A 199 3.45 0.97 -4.69
C LEU A 199 3.98 1.95 -3.65
N VAL A 200 3.26 2.08 -2.53
CA VAL A 200 3.74 2.91 -1.41
C VAL A 200 5.04 2.30 -0.89
N THR A 201 6.17 2.87 -1.30
CA THR A 201 7.50 2.41 -0.92
C THR A 201 7.69 2.66 0.56
N THR A 202 7.91 1.58 1.31
CA THR A 202 8.23 1.63 2.73
C THR A 202 9.72 1.82 2.94
N GLU A 203 10.08 2.51 4.02
CA GLU A 203 11.47 2.64 4.43
C GLU A 203 12.13 1.25 4.62
N ALA A 204 13.46 1.22 4.62
CA ALA A 204 14.19 0.01 4.96
C ALA A 204 13.82 -0.48 6.38
N GLY A 205 13.58 -1.77 6.51
CA GLY A 205 13.13 -2.43 7.74
C GLY A 205 11.61 -2.46 7.93
N GLU A 206 10.84 -1.76 7.10
CA GLU A 206 9.38 -1.75 7.16
C GLU A 206 8.76 -2.74 6.16
N VAL A 207 7.57 -3.25 6.49
CA VAL A 207 6.86 -4.23 5.66
C VAL A 207 5.98 -3.49 4.65
N PRO A 208 6.16 -3.70 3.32
CA PRO A 208 5.32 -3.06 2.33
C PRO A 208 3.88 -3.57 2.39
N THR A 209 2.94 -2.73 1.97
CA THR A 209 1.53 -3.09 1.79
C THR A 209 1.20 -3.21 0.30
N ALA A 210 0.02 -3.74 -0.05
CA ALA A 210 -0.42 -3.75 -1.45
C ALA A 210 -0.88 -2.38 -1.97
N SER A 211 -0.86 -1.34 -1.14
CA SER A 211 -1.36 -0.02 -1.52
C SER A 211 -0.57 0.55 -2.70
N GLY A 212 -1.31 0.93 -3.74
CA GLY A 212 -0.79 1.50 -4.98
C GLY A 212 -0.17 0.49 -5.96
N SER A 213 -0.17 -0.81 -5.62
CA SER A 213 0.23 -1.86 -6.56
C SER A 213 -0.88 -2.19 -7.55
N VAL A 214 -0.53 -2.27 -8.83
CA VAL A 214 -1.41 -2.73 -9.90
C VAL A 214 -1.00 -4.14 -10.32
N VAL A 215 -1.76 -5.13 -9.85
CA VAL A 215 -1.46 -6.55 -10.08
C VAL A 215 -1.85 -7.07 -11.47
N ASP A 216 -2.69 -6.34 -12.20
CA ASP A 216 -3.00 -6.59 -13.61
C ASP A 216 -3.50 -5.29 -14.27
N VAL A 217 -2.65 -4.68 -15.11
CA VAL A 217 -2.91 -3.40 -15.76
C VAL A 217 -4.09 -3.52 -16.74
N ASP A 218 -4.14 -4.58 -17.55
CA ASP A 218 -5.15 -4.77 -18.59
C ASP A 218 -6.55 -4.99 -17.99
N VAL A 219 -6.65 -5.78 -16.92
CA VAL A 219 -7.93 -6.02 -16.24
C VAL A 219 -8.43 -4.74 -15.58
N LEU A 220 -7.55 -3.98 -14.91
CA LEU A 220 -7.97 -2.71 -14.31
C LEU A 220 -8.36 -1.68 -15.37
N ARG A 221 -7.60 -1.56 -16.47
CA ARG A 221 -7.96 -0.73 -17.62
C ARG A 221 -9.36 -1.08 -18.16
N SER A 222 -9.60 -2.37 -18.38
CA SER A 222 -10.90 -2.85 -18.81
C SER A 222 -12.01 -2.55 -17.81
N MET A 223 -11.79 -2.68 -16.50
CA MET A 223 -12.83 -2.42 -15.48
C MET A 223 -13.14 -0.94 -15.31
N THR A 224 -12.15 -0.08 -15.53
CA THR A 224 -12.22 1.37 -15.29
C THR A 224 -12.52 2.19 -16.54
N GLY A 225 -12.59 1.55 -17.71
CA GLY A 225 -12.74 2.26 -18.98
C GLY A 225 -11.52 3.13 -19.30
N ASP A 226 -10.32 2.61 -19.01
CA ASP A 226 -9.03 3.29 -19.16
C ASP A 226 -8.86 4.58 -18.32
N SER A 227 -9.66 4.78 -17.27
CA SER A 227 -9.51 5.92 -16.36
C SER A 227 -8.33 5.70 -15.39
N PRO A 228 -7.23 6.48 -15.50
CA PRO A 228 -6.08 6.32 -14.61
C PRO A 228 -6.42 6.66 -13.15
N GLU A 229 -7.34 7.60 -12.93
CA GLU A 229 -7.82 7.99 -11.61
C GLU A 229 -8.53 6.83 -10.91
N LEU A 230 -9.42 6.13 -11.61
CA LEU A 230 -10.12 4.96 -11.07
C LEU A 230 -9.17 3.78 -10.84
N MET A 231 -8.19 3.58 -11.73
CA MET A 231 -7.16 2.55 -11.54
C MET A 231 -6.36 2.81 -10.26
N GLN A 232 -5.93 4.06 -10.07
CA GLN A 232 -5.19 4.46 -8.87
C GLN A 232 -6.05 4.33 -7.61
N ALA A 233 -7.32 4.76 -7.65
CA ALA A 233 -8.23 4.65 -6.51
C ALA A 233 -8.51 3.18 -6.11
N LEU A 234 -8.54 2.26 -7.08
CA LEU A 234 -8.62 0.82 -6.81
C LEU A 234 -7.31 0.26 -6.25
N ALA A 235 -6.16 0.68 -6.79
CA ALA A 235 -4.85 0.22 -6.37
C ALA A 235 -4.48 0.73 -4.97
N SER A 236 -4.79 1.98 -4.63
CA SER A 236 -4.59 2.56 -3.29
C SER A 236 -5.60 2.04 -2.26
N GLY A 237 -6.72 1.48 -2.72
CA GLY A 237 -7.78 0.97 -1.87
C GLY A 237 -8.77 2.04 -1.40
N GLN A 238 -8.77 3.23 -2.01
CA GLN A 238 -9.82 4.24 -1.81
C GLN A 238 -11.19 3.68 -2.21
N LEU A 239 -11.25 2.97 -3.33
CA LEU A 239 -12.46 2.27 -3.79
C LEU A 239 -12.44 0.80 -3.40
N ARG A 240 -13.60 0.25 -3.02
CA ARG A 240 -13.76 -1.20 -2.79
C ARG A 240 -14.42 -1.87 -3.98
N LEU A 241 -13.64 -2.59 -4.79
CA LEU A 241 -14.09 -3.23 -6.03
C LEU A 241 -15.27 -4.17 -5.80
N SER A 242 -15.23 -4.99 -4.74
CA SER A 242 -16.30 -5.97 -4.48
C SER A 242 -17.66 -5.31 -4.29
N LYS A 243 -17.71 -4.16 -3.62
CA LYS A 243 -18.95 -3.39 -3.39
C LYS A 243 -19.53 -2.88 -4.72
N CYS A 244 -18.66 -2.33 -5.58
CA CYS A 244 -19.06 -1.83 -6.89
C CYS A 244 -19.51 -2.98 -7.82
N MET A 245 -18.83 -4.13 -7.77
CA MET A 245 -19.18 -5.33 -8.52
C MET A 245 -20.52 -5.94 -8.10
N ASP A 246 -20.83 -5.94 -6.79
CA ASP A 246 -22.12 -6.42 -6.30
C ASP A 246 -23.28 -5.54 -6.78
N GLU A 247 -23.09 -4.21 -6.79
CA GLU A 247 -24.06 -3.26 -7.33
C GLU A 247 -24.22 -3.43 -8.85
N PHE A 248 -23.11 -3.58 -9.58
CA PHE A 248 -23.13 -3.83 -11.02
C PHE A 248 -23.92 -5.10 -11.36
N ARG A 249 -23.68 -6.21 -10.65
CA ARG A 249 -24.41 -7.47 -10.81
C ARG A 249 -25.90 -7.33 -10.48
N ALA A 250 -26.24 -6.55 -9.46
CA ALA A 250 -27.63 -6.27 -9.10
C ALA A 250 -28.37 -5.43 -10.15
N GLY A 251 -27.64 -4.56 -10.87
CA GLY A 251 -28.18 -3.71 -11.94
C GLY A 251 -28.50 -4.42 -13.26
N GLY A 252 -28.03 -5.66 -13.45
CA GLY A 252 -28.34 -6.48 -14.64
C GLY A 252 -27.80 -5.95 -15.97
N SER A 253 -26.88 -4.99 -15.94
CA SER A 253 -26.18 -4.47 -17.12
C SER A 253 -24.88 -5.22 -17.32
N ASP A 254 -24.63 -5.72 -18.54
CA ASP A 254 -23.37 -6.39 -18.91
C ASP A 254 -22.35 -5.44 -19.55
N LYS A 255 -22.63 -4.13 -19.56
CA LYS A 255 -21.78 -3.13 -20.22
C LYS A 255 -20.68 -2.62 -19.29
N VAL A 256 -19.43 -2.69 -19.74
CA VAL A 256 -18.25 -2.19 -19.02
C VAL A 256 -18.41 -0.71 -18.64
N GLU A 257 -19.01 0.10 -19.51
CA GLU A 257 -19.24 1.53 -19.26
C GLU A 257 -20.12 1.77 -18.02
N SER A 258 -20.99 0.81 -17.69
CA SER A 258 -21.81 0.90 -16.48
C SER A 258 -21.04 0.55 -15.20
N LEU A 259 -20.00 -0.29 -15.26
CA LEU A 259 -19.11 -0.52 -14.12
C LEU A 259 -18.24 0.71 -13.85
N ALA A 260 -17.64 1.30 -14.89
CA ALA A 260 -16.84 2.51 -14.78
C ALA A 260 -17.66 3.68 -14.19
N ALA A 261 -18.92 3.85 -14.62
CA ALA A 261 -19.82 4.86 -14.05
C ALA A 261 -20.14 4.60 -12.56
N ILE A 262 -20.31 3.32 -12.15
CA ILE A 262 -20.50 2.97 -10.73
C ILE A 262 -19.24 3.35 -9.95
N LEU A 263 -18.06 2.96 -10.41
CA LEU A 263 -16.79 3.28 -9.77
C LEU A 263 -16.61 4.79 -9.59
N GLN A 264 -16.84 5.58 -10.64
CA GLN A 264 -16.75 7.03 -10.62
C GLN A 264 -17.66 7.66 -9.56
N ARG A 265 -18.93 7.23 -9.50
CA ARG A 265 -19.88 7.76 -8.50
C ARG A 265 -19.47 7.40 -7.07
N HIS A 266 -18.94 6.20 -6.81
CA HIS A 266 -18.43 5.87 -5.47
C HIS A 266 -17.18 6.71 -5.14
N LEU A 267 -16.32 6.98 -6.12
CA LEU A 267 -15.12 7.81 -5.91
C LEU A 267 -15.50 9.24 -5.56
N GLU A 268 -16.44 9.82 -6.31
CA GLU A 268 -16.96 11.17 -6.05
C GLU A 268 -17.61 11.27 -4.67
N ALA A 269 -18.38 10.24 -4.27
CA ALA A 269 -18.99 10.19 -2.95
C ALA A 269 -17.94 10.11 -1.83
N ASP A 270 -16.94 9.24 -1.95
CA ASP A 270 -15.87 9.10 -0.95
C ASP A 270 -15.00 10.36 -0.88
N THR A 271 -14.71 10.98 -2.03
CA THR A 271 -13.97 12.26 -2.12
C THR A 271 -14.76 13.40 -1.46
N ALA A 272 -16.07 13.48 -1.68
CA ALA A 272 -16.92 14.47 -1.03
C ALA A 272 -16.93 14.29 0.49
N VAL A 273 -17.03 13.05 0.99
CA VAL A 273 -16.95 12.74 2.43
C VAL A 273 -15.60 13.14 3.00
N HIS A 274 -14.50 12.80 2.32
CA HIS A 274 -13.16 13.17 2.75
C HIS A 274 -12.99 14.69 2.83
N ARG A 275 -13.41 15.41 1.80
CA ARG A 275 -13.38 16.87 1.76
C ARG A 275 -14.18 17.50 2.90
N THR A 276 -15.40 17.02 3.16
CA THR A 276 -16.20 17.50 4.30
C THR A 276 -15.49 17.26 5.64
N ALA A 277 -14.80 16.13 5.80
CA ALA A 277 -14.02 15.86 7.00
C ALA A 277 -12.81 16.80 7.14
N LEU A 278 -12.09 17.09 6.05
CA LEU A 278 -10.99 18.05 6.05
C LEU A 278 -11.50 19.47 6.36
N GLU A 279 -12.62 19.89 5.79
CA GLU A 279 -13.26 21.18 6.07
C GLU A 279 -13.65 21.32 7.54
N ALA A 280 -14.26 20.28 8.14
CA ALA A 280 -14.61 20.27 9.56
C ALA A 280 -13.37 20.29 10.47
N ARG A 281 -12.30 19.55 10.12
CA ARG A 281 -11.02 19.59 10.84
C ARG A 281 -10.38 20.98 10.77
N ARG A 282 -10.42 21.60 9.59
CA ARG A 282 -9.92 22.96 9.38
C ARG A 282 -10.68 23.98 10.20
N GLU A 283 -12.00 23.91 10.25
CA GLU A 283 -12.82 24.82 11.05
C GLU A 283 -12.47 24.71 12.55
N ALA A 284 -12.38 23.48 13.07
CA ALA A 284 -11.98 23.24 14.46
C ALA A 284 -10.55 23.75 14.74
N SER A 285 -9.61 23.48 13.84
CA SER A 285 -8.21 23.90 13.96
C SER A 285 -8.06 25.44 13.86
N LEU A 286 -8.85 26.12 13.02
CA LEU A 286 -8.92 27.59 12.97
C LEU A 286 -9.48 28.19 14.25
N GLY A 287 -10.53 27.59 14.83
CA GLY A 287 -11.08 28.00 16.11
C GLY A 287 -10.03 27.92 17.23
N LYS A 288 -9.30 26.79 17.27
CA LYS A 288 -8.20 26.58 18.22
C LYS A 288 -7.05 27.57 18.01
N LEU A 289 -6.67 27.82 16.76
CA LEU A 289 -5.62 28.77 16.42
C LEU A 289 -5.99 30.20 16.86
N ALA A 290 -7.22 30.63 16.62
CA ALA A 290 -7.68 31.95 17.02
C ALA A 290 -7.70 32.10 18.55
N ALA A 291 -8.15 31.09 19.28
CA ALA A 291 -8.15 31.08 20.75
C ALA A 291 -6.72 31.17 21.30
N TRP A 292 -5.81 30.34 20.78
CA TRP A 292 -4.42 30.37 21.19
C TRP A 292 -3.71 31.67 20.81
N HIS A 293 -3.95 32.24 19.62
CA HIS A 293 -3.40 33.55 19.23
C HIS A 293 -3.83 34.65 20.20
N ALA A 294 -5.09 34.68 20.61
CA ALA A 294 -5.59 35.66 21.56
C ALA A 294 -4.89 35.53 22.93
N ALA A 295 -4.75 34.31 23.45
CA ALA A 295 -4.03 34.05 24.69
C ALA A 295 -2.54 34.40 24.57
N TYR A 296 -1.88 33.98 23.49
CA TYR A 296 -0.47 34.23 23.25
C TYR A 296 -0.15 35.73 23.11
N ALA A 297 -0.99 36.49 22.41
CA ALA A 297 -0.81 37.94 22.27
C ALA A 297 -1.07 38.69 23.58
N GLN A 298 -1.91 38.16 24.46
CA GLN A 298 -2.13 38.73 25.79
C GLN A 298 -0.91 38.50 26.71
N ASP A 299 -0.33 37.29 26.69
CA ASP A 299 0.80 36.94 27.54
C ASP A 299 2.15 37.44 26.98
N TYR A 300 2.29 37.50 25.65
CA TYR A 300 3.54 37.81 24.95
C TYR A 300 3.33 38.79 23.77
N PRO A 301 2.83 40.02 24.01
CA PRO A 301 2.45 40.95 22.94
C PRO A 301 3.62 41.32 22.01
N GLU A 302 4.81 41.54 22.54
CA GLU A 302 6.00 41.89 21.75
C GLU A 302 6.45 40.74 20.84
N MET A 303 6.46 39.49 21.34
CA MET A 303 6.84 38.33 20.54
C MET A 303 5.79 37.98 19.49
N SER A 304 4.51 38.23 19.78
CA SER A 304 3.43 38.03 18.80
C SER A 304 3.58 39.02 17.64
N ALA A 305 3.74 40.31 17.92
CA ALA A 305 3.90 41.33 16.89
C ALA A 305 5.16 41.10 16.05
N GLU A 306 6.29 40.77 16.70
CA GLU A 306 7.54 40.46 16.00
C GLU A 306 7.40 39.23 15.09
N TYR A 307 6.67 38.20 15.53
CA TYR A 307 6.42 37.02 14.69
C TYR A 307 5.64 37.39 13.43
N ASP A 308 4.56 38.15 13.56
CA ASP A 308 3.72 38.56 12.43
C ASP A 308 4.51 39.40 11.42
N GLU A 309 5.33 40.34 11.89
CA GLU A 309 6.23 41.13 11.05
C GLU A 309 7.24 40.25 10.30
N LEU A 310 7.87 39.29 10.99
CA LEU A 310 8.83 38.38 10.38
C LEU A 310 8.19 37.43 9.36
N MET A 311 7.00 36.91 9.64
CA MET A 311 6.28 36.03 8.72
C MET A 311 5.84 36.79 7.47
N GLN A 312 5.35 38.03 7.61
CA GLN A 312 4.95 38.85 6.48
C GLN A 312 6.14 39.26 5.59
N ALA A 313 7.31 39.48 6.19
CA ALA A 313 8.48 39.94 5.46
C ALA A 313 9.29 38.83 4.78
N TYR A 314 9.30 37.61 5.32
CA TYR A 314 10.26 36.57 4.93
C TYR A 314 9.67 35.19 4.62
N CYS A 315 8.37 34.99 4.75
CA CYS A 315 7.73 33.71 4.43
C CYS A 315 6.82 33.84 3.20
N HIS A 316 6.61 32.72 2.51
CA HIS A 316 5.60 32.62 1.47
C HIS A 316 4.18 32.83 2.04
N GLU A 317 3.23 33.14 1.15
CA GLU A 317 1.84 33.34 1.51
C GLU A 317 1.25 32.16 2.29
N ALA A 318 0.25 32.44 3.12
CA ALA A 318 -0.40 31.42 3.92
C ALA A 318 -1.02 30.32 3.04
N GLY A 319 -0.59 29.07 3.25
CA GLY A 319 -1.05 27.92 2.47
C GLY A 319 -0.12 27.56 1.30
N TRP A 320 0.93 28.35 1.06
CA TRP A 320 2.00 27.92 0.15
C TRP A 320 2.69 26.67 0.70
N CYS A 321 3.00 25.74 -0.20
CA CYS A 321 3.72 24.51 0.10
C CYS A 321 4.73 24.24 -1.03
N PRO A 322 5.89 23.64 -0.72
CA PRO A 322 6.85 23.24 -1.75
C PRO A 322 6.28 22.22 -2.75
N ASP A 323 6.75 22.25 -3.98
CA ASP A 323 6.29 21.37 -5.05
C ASP A 323 6.51 19.88 -4.78
N TRP A 324 7.49 19.53 -3.92
CA TRP A 324 7.79 18.16 -3.54
C TRP A 324 6.84 17.58 -2.47
N PHE A 325 5.90 18.37 -1.95
CA PHE A 325 4.82 17.84 -1.10
C PHE A 325 3.83 17.03 -1.95
N THR A 326 3.43 15.87 -1.44
CA THR A 326 2.31 15.10 -2.02
C THR A 326 0.98 15.81 -1.76
N ASP A 327 -0.04 15.53 -2.57
CA ASP A 327 -1.35 16.16 -2.39
C ASP A 327 -1.96 15.84 -1.00
N ASP A 328 -1.82 14.61 -0.51
CA ASP A 328 -2.21 14.24 0.86
C ASP A 328 -1.50 15.08 1.93
N GLN A 329 -0.21 15.39 1.75
CA GLN A 329 0.53 16.24 2.68
C GLN A 329 0.05 17.69 2.63
N LYS A 330 -0.36 18.18 1.45
CA LYS A 330 -0.94 19.50 1.27
C LYS A 330 -2.32 19.59 1.92
N ASP A 331 -3.13 18.54 1.78
CA ASP A 331 -4.45 18.44 2.40
C ASP A 331 -4.36 18.38 3.92
N GLU A 332 -3.43 17.60 4.48
CA GLU A 332 -3.14 17.58 5.92
C GLU A 332 -2.70 18.96 6.44
N LEU A 333 -1.77 19.61 5.72
CA LEU A 333 -1.29 20.95 6.06
C LEU A 333 -2.42 21.98 6.01
N TRP A 334 -3.27 21.89 5.00
CA TRP A 334 -4.42 22.76 4.84
C TRP A 334 -5.49 22.49 5.91
N ALA A 335 -5.71 21.24 6.29
CA ALA A 335 -6.72 20.88 7.28
C ALA A 335 -6.30 21.24 8.71
N ASP A 336 -5.01 21.47 8.98
CA ASP A 336 -4.53 21.85 10.32
C ASP A 336 -3.78 23.21 10.38
N PRO A 337 -4.49 24.34 10.26
CA PRO A 337 -3.89 25.67 10.45
C PRO A 337 -3.26 25.89 11.83
N PHE A 338 -3.70 25.21 12.89
CA PHE A 338 -3.16 25.31 14.24
C PHE A 338 -1.67 24.97 14.31
N GLY A 339 -1.19 24.07 13.45
CA GLY A 339 0.24 23.77 13.31
C GLY A 339 1.09 24.98 12.88
N GLU A 340 0.47 26.00 12.26
CA GLU A 340 1.13 27.22 11.75
C GLU A 340 2.40 26.95 10.93
N ARG A 341 2.41 25.87 10.15
CA ARG A 341 3.59 25.55 9.35
C ARG A 341 3.73 26.59 8.23
N ARG A 342 4.81 27.36 8.28
CA ARG A 342 5.19 28.41 7.32
C ARG A 342 6.50 28.04 6.65
N PHE A 343 6.68 28.53 5.42
CA PHE A 343 7.88 28.29 4.64
C PHE A 343 8.55 29.61 4.33
N ILE A 344 9.84 29.69 4.63
CA ILE A 344 10.66 30.88 4.37
C ILE A 344 10.88 30.99 2.87
N ASP A 345 10.61 32.18 2.32
CA ASP A 345 10.93 32.50 0.93
C ASP A 345 12.42 32.82 0.84
N GLU A 346 13.19 31.87 0.29
CA GLU A 346 14.63 32.03 0.18
C GLU A 346 15.05 33.10 -0.85
N ASP A 347 14.20 33.42 -1.82
CA ASP A 347 14.50 34.41 -2.86
C ASP A 347 14.39 35.86 -2.35
N ILE A 348 13.59 36.10 -1.32
CA ILE A 348 13.38 37.42 -0.71
C ILE A 348 14.39 37.69 0.40
N LEU A 349 15.08 36.66 0.91
CA LEU A 349 16.14 36.85 1.90
C LEU A 349 17.28 37.70 1.30
N PRO A 350 17.63 38.86 1.90
CA PRO A 350 18.59 39.84 1.35
C PRO A 350 19.95 39.28 0.93
N SER A 351 20.27 38.10 1.42
CA SER A 351 21.56 37.44 1.38
C SER A 351 21.61 36.25 0.41
N PHE A 352 20.48 35.71 -0.04
CA PHE A 352 20.43 34.74 -1.14
C PHE A 352 20.70 35.42 -2.50
N LEU A 353 20.27 36.69 -2.62
CA LEU A 353 20.63 37.60 -3.72
C LEU A 353 22.14 37.91 -3.77
N LEU A 354 22.84 37.90 -2.63
CA LEU A 354 24.29 38.09 -2.53
C LEU A 354 25.09 36.84 -2.94
N VAL A 355 24.60 35.63 -2.61
CA VAL A 355 25.26 34.36 -2.99
C VAL A 355 25.14 34.08 -4.50
N ARG A 356 24.01 34.45 -5.13
CA ARG A 356 23.87 34.38 -6.59
C ARG A 356 24.80 35.33 -7.36
N THR A 357 25.31 36.37 -6.70
CA THR A 357 26.08 37.45 -7.34
C THR A 357 27.55 37.51 -6.91
N SER A 358 27.96 36.80 -5.86
CA SER A 358 29.35 36.87 -5.37
C SER A 358 29.84 35.56 -4.74
N SER A 359 30.98 35.08 -5.23
CA SER A 359 31.70 33.88 -4.79
C SER A 359 32.46 34.08 -3.47
N ALA A 360 31.87 34.74 -2.47
CA ALA A 360 32.57 35.12 -1.25
C ALA A 360 31.83 34.68 0.02
N LEU A 361 32.57 33.95 0.87
CA LEU A 361 32.26 33.55 2.24
C LEU A 361 31.94 34.77 3.12
N THR A 362 30.65 35.08 3.31
CA THR A 362 30.17 35.87 4.45
C THR A 362 28.78 35.39 4.87
N MET A 363 28.71 34.64 5.99
CA MET A 363 27.45 34.15 6.59
C MET A 363 27.25 34.54 8.08
N PRO A 364 27.10 35.83 8.47
CA PRO A 364 26.66 36.17 9.84
C PRO A 364 25.16 36.54 9.96
N GLN A 365 24.56 37.20 8.95
CA GLN A 365 23.19 37.75 9.07
C GLN A 365 22.05 36.80 8.64
N ILE A 366 22.30 35.81 7.78
CA ILE A 366 21.32 34.73 7.47
C ILE A 366 20.99 33.94 8.72
N THR A 367 22.03 33.65 9.49
CA THR A 367 21.96 32.92 10.74
C THR A 367 21.13 33.70 11.75
N SER A 368 21.14 35.04 11.78
CA SER A 368 20.38 35.80 12.78
C SER A 368 18.87 35.80 12.56
N ILE A 369 18.37 36.02 11.32
CA ILE A 369 16.92 36.03 11.05
C ILE A 369 16.34 34.61 11.14
N LYS A 370 16.96 33.62 10.48
CA LYS A 370 16.52 32.21 10.57
C LYS A 370 16.58 31.71 12.03
N ASN A 371 17.60 32.09 12.81
CA ASN A 371 17.64 31.73 14.24
C ASN A 371 16.59 32.48 15.06
N ARG A 372 16.27 33.74 14.72
CA ARG A 372 15.24 34.50 15.44
C ARG A 372 13.86 33.90 15.20
N ILE A 373 13.52 33.58 13.95
CA ILE A 373 12.29 32.86 13.59
C ILE A 373 12.23 31.53 14.36
N ARG A 374 13.25 30.68 14.27
CA ARG A 374 13.30 29.40 14.99
C ARG A 374 13.16 29.55 16.50
N LYS A 375 13.73 30.61 17.09
CA LYS A 375 13.62 30.88 18.53
C LYS A 375 12.18 31.24 18.93
N ILE A 376 11.51 32.06 18.12
CA ILE A 376 10.11 32.43 18.35
C ILE A 376 9.19 31.22 18.11
N GLU A 377 9.43 30.44 17.05
CA GLU A 377 8.70 29.19 16.78
C GLU A 377 8.86 28.16 17.90
N ALA A 378 10.06 27.97 18.44
CA ALA A 378 10.29 27.07 19.57
C ALA A 378 9.49 27.51 20.81
N HIS A 379 9.50 28.82 21.11
CA HIS A 379 8.71 29.37 22.21
C HIS A 379 7.20 29.20 21.98
N ARG A 380 6.71 29.53 20.78
CA ARG A 380 5.31 29.34 20.37
C ARG A 380 4.90 27.87 20.47
N SER A 381 5.76 26.94 20.06
CA SER A 381 5.52 25.50 20.18
C SER A 381 5.37 25.07 21.65
N THR A 382 6.21 25.58 22.56
CA THR A 382 6.07 25.31 24.00
C THR A 382 4.77 25.90 24.56
N SER A 383 4.40 27.11 24.16
CA SER A 383 3.14 27.74 24.55
C SER A 383 1.92 26.99 24.02
N LYS A 384 1.95 26.51 22.77
CA LYS A 384 0.89 25.66 22.20
C LYS A 384 0.72 24.38 22.99
N ALA A 385 1.82 23.67 23.30
CA ALA A 385 1.75 22.45 24.10
C ALA A 385 1.10 22.70 25.47
N ALA A 386 1.45 23.81 26.14
CA ALA A 386 0.82 24.19 27.41
C ALA A 386 -0.66 24.55 27.27
N PHE A 387 -1.06 25.20 26.17
CA PHE A 387 -2.45 25.51 25.85
C PHE A 387 -3.27 24.23 25.61
N GLU A 388 -2.69 23.24 24.91
CA GLU A 388 -3.33 21.93 24.71
C GLU A 388 -3.50 21.14 26.00
N GLU A 389 -2.52 21.20 26.91
CA GLU A 389 -2.60 20.56 28.24
C GLU A 389 -3.66 21.21 29.15
N ALA A 390 -3.94 22.50 28.96
CA ALA A 390 -4.96 23.22 29.72
C ALA A 390 -6.40 22.87 29.31
N GLY A 391 -6.59 22.20 28.17
CA GLY A 391 -7.91 21.79 27.67
C GLY A 391 -8.77 22.93 27.12
N GLU A 392 -8.13 24.05 26.78
CA GLU A 392 -8.72 25.20 26.05
C GLU A 392 -8.49 25.04 24.55
#